data_AF-A0A524C387-F1
#
_entry.id   AF-A0A524C387-F1
#
_cell.length_a   1.000
_cell.length_b   1.000
_cell.length_c   1.000
_cell.angle_alpha   90.00
_cell.angle_beta   90.00
_cell.angle_gamma   90.00
#
_symmetry.space_group_name_H-M   'P 1'
#
loop_
_entity.id
_entity.type
_entity.pdbx_description
1 polymer ?
#
loop_
_entity_poly.entity_id
_entity_poly.type
_entity_poly.pdbx_seq_one_letter_code
_entity_poly.pdbx_strand_id
1 'polypeptide(L)'
;MAVFRADHYLIAEFDNLKDPKADGEQILDALKELEPLKDLAIVSKRMEGKRWAEIVGRIDIPEGSKAFWAMIKKDINEREPYHLFIRIDVNAEAEDIDGARAKVKKWVEEEWVPKIEDKMSVKTIRVLKPEEIYMPELEQ
;
A
#
# COMPACT_ATOMS: atom_id res chain seq x y z
N MET A 1 14.60 -17.16 15.91
CA MET A 1 14.49 -15.70 15.71
C MET A 1 13.20 -15.25 16.38
N ALA A 2 13.09 -13.97 16.74
CA ALA A 2 11.84 -13.45 17.30
C ALA A 2 10.92 -12.99 16.15
N VAL A 3 9.62 -13.05 16.40
CA VAL A 3 8.60 -12.57 15.46
C VAL A 3 8.18 -11.18 15.89
N PHE A 4 8.35 -10.21 14.99
CA PHE A 4 7.96 -8.82 15.24
C PHE A 4 6.88 -8.39 14.27
N ARG A 5 5.96 -7.54 14.76
CA ARG A 5 4.97 -6.88 13.90
C ARG A 5 5.61 -5.71 13.16
N ALA A 6 5.43 -5.69 11.84
CA ALA A 6 5.91 -4.65 10.94
C ALA A 6 4.71 -4.07 10.17
N ASP A 7 4.38 -2.81 10.46
CA ASP A 7 3.33 -2.04 9.78
C ASP A 7 4.01 -1.07 8.82
N HIS A 8 3.71 -1.18 7.53
CA HIS A 8 4.25 -0.34 6.47
C HIS A 8 3.15 0.16 5.56
N TYR A 9 3.39 1.32 4.98
CA TYR A 9 2.54 1.94 4.00
C TYR A 9 3.26 2.04 2.66
N LEU A 10 2.59 1.67 1.57
CA LEU A 10 3.02 1.98 0.22
C LEU A 10 2.12 3.09 -0.31
N ILE A 11 2.72 4.21 -0.70
CA ILE A 11 2.01 5.30 -1.35
C ILE A 11 2.51 5.46 -2.79
N ALA A 12 1.60 5.79 -3.70
CA ALA A 12 1.98 6.10 -5.07
C ALA A 12 1.14 7.24 -5.68
N GLU A 13 1.80 8.07 -6.47
CA GLU A 13 1.21 9.07 -7.34
C GLU A 13 1.36 8.60 -8.79
N PHE A 14 0.25 8.35 -9.48
CA PHE A 14 0.24 8.04 -10.92
C PHE A 14 0.15 9.29 -11.80
N ASP A 15 0.69 9.21 -13.02
CA ASP A 15 0.65 10.31 -14.00
C ASP A 15 -0.78 10.57 -14.55
N ASN A 16 -1.57 9.51 -14.72
CA ASN A 16 -2.81 9.55 -15.49
C ASN A 16 -3.96 8.77 -14.83
N LEU A 17 -4.17 8.94 -13.52
CA LEU A 17 -5.33 8.34 -12.86
C LEU A 17 -6.61 9.10 -13.21
N LYS A 18 -7.57 8.41 -13.85
CA LYS A 18 -8.81 9.02 -14.38
C LYS A 18 -10.02 8.60 -13.57
N ASP A 19 -10.18 7.30 -13.36
CA ASP A 19 -11.30 6.69 -12.65
C ASP A 19 -10.77 5.72 -11.58
N PRO A 20 -10.95 6.03 -10.29
CA PRO A 20 -10.42 5.21 -9.21
C PRO A 20 -10.83 3.74 -9.24
N LYS A 21 -11.99 3.42 -9.83
CA LYS A 21 -12.45 2.03 -9.93
C LYS A 21 -11.75 1.31 -11.08
N ALA A 22 -11.80 1.86 -12.30
CA ALA A 22 -11.19 1.24 -13.48
C ALA A 22 -9.66 1.16 -13.38
N ASP A 23 -9.02 2.23 -12.90
CA ASP A 23 -7.58 2.24 -12.63
C ASP A 23 -7.25 1.33 -11.43
N GLY A 24 -8.12 1.30 -10.42
CA GLY A 24 -8.01 0.38 -9.29
C GLY A 24 -8.09 -1.10 -9.68
N GLU A 25 -8.81 -1.46 -10.75
CA GLU A 25 -8.83 -2.84 -11.26
C GLU A 25 -7.47 -3.26 -11.83
N GLN A 26 -6.73 -2.36 -12.47
CA GLN A 26 -5.37 -2.64 -12.94
C GLN A 26 -4.42 -2.88 -11.76
N ILE A 27 -4.55 -2.08 -10.68
CA ILE A 27 -3.81 -2.29 -9.45
C ILE A 27 -4.20 -3.61 -8.78
N LEU A 28 -5.50 -3.92 -8.73
CA LEU A 28 -5.97 -5.20 -8.22
C LEU A 28 -5.35 -6.37 -8.99
N ASP A 29 -5.28 -6.29 -10.32
CA ASP A 29 -4.68 -7.34 -11.13
C ASP A 29 -3.17 -7.46 -10.89
N ALA A 30 -2.43 -6.35 -10.75
CA ALA A 30 -1.03 -6.36 -10.31
C ALA A 30 -0.86 -7.09 -8.97
N LEU A 31 -1.73 -6.78 -8.00
CA LEU A 31 -1.67 -7.36 -6.66
C LEU A 31 -2.06 -8.84 -6.64
N LYS A 32 -2.94 -9.31 -7.54
CA LYS A 32 -3.26 -10.74 -7.67
C LYS A 32 -2.07 -11.57 -8.17
N GLU A 33 -1.11 -10.96 -8.85
CA GLU A 33 0.12 -11.65 -9.25
C GLU A 33 1.05 -11.93 -8.06
N LEU A 34 0.82 -11.29 -6.91
CA LEU A 34 1.60 -11.51 -5.69
C LEU A 34 1.06 -12.74 -4.95
N GLU A 35 1.85 -13.81 -4.93
CA GLU A 35 1.44 -15.07 -4.30
C GLU A 35 0.91 -14.93 -2.86
N PRO A 36 1.48 -14.06 -1.99
CA PRO A 36 1.01 -13.90 -0.62
C PRO A 36 -0.35 -13.20 -0.51
N LEU A 37 -0.83 -12.51 -1.53
CA LEU A 37 -2.13 -11.84 -1.48
C LEU A 37 -3.26 -12.77 -1.91
N LYS A 38 -4.24 -12.94 -1.01
CA LYS A 38 -5.40 -13.82 -1.22
C LYS A 38 -6.71 -13.07 -1.02
N ASP A 39 -7.75 -13.60 -1.66
CA ASP A 39 -9.14 -13.13 -1.54
C ASP A 39 -9.30 -11.63 -1.83
N LEU A 40 -8.51 -11.13 -2.79
CA LEU A 40 -8.52 -9.72 -3.17
C LEU A 40 -9.83 -9.35 -3.88
N ALA A 41 -10.47 -8.28 -3.43
CA ALA A 41 -11.67 -7.71 -4.04
C ALA A 41 -11.62 -6.19 -4.02
N ILE A 42 -12.16 -5.55 -5.06
CA ILE A 42 -12.30 -4.09 -5.13
C ILE A 42 -13.74 -3.68 -4.80
N VAL A 43 -13.87 -2.63 -3.99
CA VAL A 43 -15.15 -2.06 -3.57
C VAL A 43 -15.12 -0.56 -3.84
N SER A 44 -16.14 -0.05 -4.52
CA SER A 44 -16.27 1.39 -4.71
C SER A 44 -16.98 2.03 -3.52
N LYS A 45 -16.45 3.16 -3.05
CA LYS A 45 -17.01 3.96 -1.97
C LYS A 45 -17.35 5.37 -2.47
N ARG A 46 -18.38 5.97 -1.87
CA ARG A 46 -18.79 7.33 -2.15
C ARG A 46 -19.28 7.98 -0.86
N MET A 47 -18.75 9.16 -0.56
CA MET A 47 -19.17 9.96 0.59
C MET A 47 -19.04 11.45 0.25
N GLU A 48 -20.08 12.23 0.53
CA GLU A 48 -20.05 13.71 0.38
C GLU A 48 -19.50 14.20 -0.98
N GLY A 49 -19.90 13.53 -2.06
CA GLY A 49 -19.44 13.87 -3.43
C GLY A 49 -18.08 13.28 -3.81
N LYS A 50 -17.25 12.87 -2.85
CA LYS A 50 -15.99 12.15 -3.08
C LYS A 50 -16.24 10.69 -3.44
N ARG A 51 -15.38 10.15 -4.32
CA ARG A 51 -15.41 8.75 -4.75
C ARG A 51 -14.01 8.18 -4.70
N TRP A 52 -13.90 6.98 -4.17
CA TRP A 52 -12.65 6.21 -4.13
C TRP A 52 -12.97 4.73 -4.30
N ALA A 53 -11.95 3.95 -4.61
CA ALA A 53 -12.02 2.49 -4.59
C ALA A 53 -11.14 1.96 -3.46
N GLU A 54 -11.56 0.86 -2.86
CA GLU A 54 -10.80 0.15 -1.83
C GLU A 54 -10.53 -1.26 -2.32
N ILE A 55 -9.29 -1.72 -2.21
CA ILE A 55 -8.95 -3.14 -2.39
C ILE A 55 -8.82 -3.75 -1.02
N VAL A 56 -9.66 -4.73 -0.74
CA VAL A 56 -9.67 -5.52 0.50
C VAL A 56 -9.20 -6.92 0.21
N GLY A 57 -8.64 -7.58 1.21
CA GLY A 57 -8.19 -8.97 1.12
C GLY A 57 -7.32 -9.32 2.32
N ARG A 58 -6.44 -10.31 2.15
CA ARG A 58 -5.51 -10.72 3.20
C ARG A 58 -4.13 -11.05 2.65
N ILE A 59 -3.13 -10.92 3.51
CA ILE A 59 -1.77 -11.41 3.27
C ILE A 59 -1.65 -12.77 3.97
N ASP A 60 -1.40 -13.82 3.21
CA ASP A 60 -1.19 -15.17 3.69
C ASP A 60 0.31 -15.49 3.67
N ILE A 61 0.96 -15.33 4.82
CA ILE A 61 2.38 -15.64 5.03
C ILE A 61 2.54 -16.51 6.29
N PRO A 62 3.58 -17.35 6.36
CA PRO A 62 3.80 -18.26 7.50
C PRO A 62 3.89 -17.53 8.85
N GLU A 63 4.54 -16.37 8.89
CA GLU A 63 4.68 -15.55 10.10
C GLU A 63 3.34 -14.93 10.56
N GLY A 64 2.33 -14.95 9.69
CA GLY A 64 1.01 -14.37 9.90
C GLY A 64 0.91 -12.89 9.54
N SER A 65 -0.31 -12.45 9.25
CA SER A 65 -0.63 -11.04 8.99
C SER A 65 -1.73 -10.52 9.91
N LYS A 66 -1.84 -9.19 9.99
CA LYS A 66 -2.86 -8.49 10.78
C LYS A 66 -3.84 -7.74 9.90
N ALA A 67 -3.34 -7.06 8.86
CA ALA A 67 -4.20 -6.30 7.98
C ALA A 67 -3.55 -6.10 6.60
N PHE A 68 -4.41 -6.09 5.59
CA PHE A 68 -4.11 -5.60 4.26
C PHE A 68 -5.29 -4.74 3.80
N TRP A 69 -5.01 -3.55 3.31
CA TRP A 69 -6.01 -2.65 2.76
C TRP A 69 -5.36 -1.68 1.79
N ALA A 70 -5.99 -1.45 0.64
CA ALA A 70 -5.59 -0.39 -0.27
C ALA A 70 -6.74 0.58 -0.53
N MET A 71 -6.40 1.84 -0.77
CA MET A 71 -7.29 2.90 -1.17
C MET A 71 -6.75 3.57 -2.43
N ILE A 72 -7.61 3.74 -3.41
CA ILE A 72 -7.34 4.43 -4.66
C ILE A 72 -8.30 5.61 -4.76
N LYS A 73 -7.75 6.81 -4.89
CA LYS A 73 -8.51 8.05 -5.03
C LYS A 73 -7.90 8.92 -6.11
N LYS A 74 -8.72 9.80 -6.67
CA LYS A 74 -8.30 10.76 -7.70
C LYS A 74 -7.69 12.02 -7.12
N ASP A 75 -8.30 12.55 -6.06
CA ASP A 75 -7.91 13.84 -5.51
C ASP A 75 -6.75 13.68 -4.52
N ILE A 76 -5.64 14.35 -4.80
CA ILE A 76 -4.48 14.47 -3.90
C ILE A 76 -4.46 15.86 -3.26
N ASN A 77 -3.89 15.96 -2.06
CA ASN A 77 -3.73 17.22 -1.34
C ASN A 77 -2.43 17.17 -0.51
N GLU A 78 -2.07 18.26 0.17
CA GLU A 78 -0.82 18.33 0.94
C GLU A 78 -0.71 17.28 2.05
N ARG A 79 -1.84 16.87 2.65
CA ARG A 79 -1.86 15.83 3.69
C ARG A 79 -1.88 14.42 3.13
N GLU A 80 -2.37 14.27 1.91
CA GLU A 80 -2.48 13.00 1.22
C GLU A 80 -2.01 13.16 -0.23
N PRO A 81 -0.69 13.32 -0.44
CA PRO A 81 -0.09 13.59 -1.75
C PRO A 81 0.07 12.29 -2.58
N TYR A 82 -0.97 11.45 -2.60
CA TYR A 82 -0.93 10.14 -3.23
C TYR A 82 -2.30 9.75 -3.80
N HIS A 83 -2.26 9.05 -4.93
CA HIS A 83 -3.43 8.44 -5.55
C HIS A 83 -3.74 7.06 -4.96
N LEU A 84 -2.69 6.28 -4.70
CA LEU A 84 -2.76 4.96 -4.08
C LEU A 84 -2.15 5.00 -2.69
N PHE A 85 -2.83 4.38 -1.74
CA PHE A 85 -2.31 4.04 -0.43
C PHE A 85 -2.55 2.56 -0.18
N ILE A 86 -1.55 1.82 0.28
CA ILE A 86 -1.67 0.43 0.72
C ILE A 86 -1.10 0.33 2.13
N ARG A 87 -1.87 -0.23 3.05
CA ARG A 87 -1.39 -0.63 4.37
C ARG A 87 -1.06 -2.12 4.38
N ILE A 88 0.13 -2.42 4.90
CA ILE A 88 0.73 -3.75 4.96
C ILE A 88 1.14 -3.99 6.40
N ASP A 89 0.33 -4.74 7.14
CA ASP A 89 0.53 -5.00 8.55
C ASP A 89 0.75 -6.50 8.75
N VAL A 90 2.01 -6.89 8.82
CA VAL A 90 2.45 -8.28 8.81
C VAL A 90 3.42 -8.58 9.95
N ASN A 91 3.59 -9.85 10.27
CA ASN A 91 4.69 -10.28 11.12
C ASN A 91 5.90 -10.63 10.25
N ALA A 92 7.10 -10.45 10.81
CA ALA A 92 8.33 -10.92 10.19
C ALA A 92 9.31 -11.42 11.24
N GLU A 93 10.01 -12.51 10.92
CA GLU A 93 11.12 -13.02 11.71
C GLU A 93 12.39 -12.19 11.50
N ALA A 94 12.99 -11.74 12.60
CA ALA A 94 14.28 -11.05 12.62
C ALA A 94 14.96 -11.16 14.00
N GLU A 95 16.15 -10.59 14.12
CA GLU A 95 16.86 -10.46 15.41
C GLU A 95 16.23 -9.36 16.28
N ASP A 96 15.76 -8.27 15.67
CA ASP A 96 15.09 -7.16 16.32
C ASP A 96 13.96 -6.55 15.45
N ILE A 97 13.24 -5.58 16.01
CA ILE A 97 12.11 -4.92 15.34
C ILE A 97 12.52 -4.11 14.10
N ASP A 98 13.72 -3.52 14.09
CA ASP A 98 14.20 -2.72 12.97
C ASP A 98 14.59 -3.61 11.79
N GLY A 99 15.20 -4.76 12.06
CA GLY A 99 15.48 -5.80 11.08
C GLY A 99 14.20 -6.37 10.47
N ALA A 100 13.17 -6.65 11.29
CA ALA A 100 11.88 -7.10 10.80
C ALA A 100 11.22 -6.05 9.89
N ARG A 101 11.28 -4.78 10.28
CA ARG A 101 10.72 -3.68 9.47
C ARG A 101 11.48 -3.49 8.17
N ALA A 102 12.81 -3.50 8.20
CA ALA A 102 13.64 -3.39 7.00
C ALA A 102 13.40 -4.54 6.04
N LYS A 103 13.25 -5.78 6.55
CA LYS A 103 12.91 -6.97 5.74
C LYS A 103 11.57 -6.80 5.02
N VAL A 104 10.52 -6.37 5.74
CA VAL A 104 9.20 -6.15 5.13
C VAL A 104 9.23 -5.00 4.13
N LYS A 105 9.87 -3.88 4.46
CA LYS A 105 10.04 -2.76 3.53
C LYS A 105 10.70 -3.22 2.23
N LYS A 106 11.83 -3.90 2.33
CA LYS A 106 12.58 -4.40 1.18
C LYS A 106 11.76 -5.40 0.36
N TRP A 107 11.05 -6.31 1.01
CA TRP A 107 10.16 -7.25 0.33
C TRP A 107 9.08 -6.53 -0.49
N VAL A 108 8.44 -5.49 0.06
CA VAL A 108 7.44 -4.71 -0.67
C VAL A 108 8.07 -3.91 -1.82
N GLU A 109 9.23 -3.31 -1.60
CA GLU A 109 9.98 -2.57 -2.64
C GLU A 109 10.43 -3.47 -3.80
N GLU A 110 10.83 -4.72 -3.52
CA GLU A 110 11.34 -5.64 -4.54
C GLU A 110 10.23 -6.40 -5.27
N GLU A 111 9.16 -6.77 -4.56
CA GLU A 111 8.13 -7.65 -5.14
C GLU A 111 6.87 -6.89 -5.59
N TRP A 112 6.43 -5.88 -4.83
CA TRP A 112 5.12 -5.24 -5.07
C TRP A 112 5.24 -4.03 -5.98
N VAL A 113 6.25 -3.18 -5.75
CA VAL A 113 6.48 -1.96 -6.53
C VAL A 113 6.61 -2.27 -8.04
N PRO A 114 7.43 -3.24 -8.48
CA PRO A 114 7.57 -3.52 -9.91
C PRO A 114 6.28 -4.01 -10.57
N LYS A 115 5.43 -4.74 -9.82
CA LYS A 115 4.14 -5.21 -10.32
C LYS A 115 3.17 -4.05 -10.56
N ILE A 116 3.20 -3.04 -9.69
CA ILE A 116 2.37 -1.84 -9.85
C ILE A 116 2.88 -1.00 -11.03
N GLU A 117 4.19 -0.83 -11.15
CA GLU A 117 4.82 -0.08 -12.24
C GLU A 117 4.64 -0.74 -13.62
N ASP A 118 4.52 -2.07 -13.68
CA ASP A 118 4.20 -2.80 -14.92
C ASP A 118 2.79 -2.49 -15.45
N LYS A 119 1.82 -2.26 -14.55
CA LYS A 119 0.42 -2.00 -14.94
C LYS A 119 0.10 -0.53 -15.13
N MET A 120 0.76 0.36 -14.39
CA MET A 120 0.41 1.78 -14.38
C MET A 120 1.65 2.68 -14.42
N SER A 121 1.55 3.79 -15.13
CA SER A 121 2.60 4.83 -15.13
C SER A 121 2.62 5.55 -13.78
N VAL A 122 3.74 5.38 -13.07
CA VAL A 122 3.94 5.92 -11.73
C VAL A 122 4.88 7.12 -11.80
N LYS A 123 4.45 8.23 -11.21
CA LYS A 123 5.25 9.44 -11.03
C LYS A 123 6.13 9.34 -9.79
N THR A 124 5.54 8.92 -8.67
CA THR A 124 6.27 8.62 -7.42
C THR A 124 5.69 7.40 -6.73
N ILE A 125 6.54 6.57 -6.14
CA ILE A 125 6.14 5.44 -5.27
C ILE A 125 7.12 5.32 -4.12
N ARG A 126 6.61 5.12 -2.91
CA ARG A 126 7.42 5.06 -1.69
C ARG A 126 6.84 4.04 -0.73
N VAL A 127 7.74 3.25 -0.13
CA VAL A 127 7.42 2.39 1.02
C VAL A 127 7.91 3.08 2.29
N LEU A 128 6.97 3.36 3.17
CA LEU A 128 7.10 4.23 4.33
C LEU A 128 6.67 3.50 5.60
N LYS A 129 7.22 3.89 6.73
CA LYS A 129 6.66 3.61 8.04
C LYS A 129 5.48 4.55 8.31
N PRO A 130 4.56 4.20 9.23
CA PRO A 130 3.43 5.05 9.57
C PRO A 130 3.78 6.47 10.01
N GLU A 131 4.93 6.63 10.66
CA GLU A 131 5.46 7.93 11.10
C GLU A 131 5.94 8.85 9.96
N GLU A 132 6.10 8.35 8.74
CA GLU A 132 6.70 9.08 7.62
C GLU A 132 5.68 9.69 6.62
N ILE A 133 4.38 9.37 6.72
CA ILE A 133 3.38 9.78 5.71
C ILE A 133 3.04 11.28 5.76
N TYR A 134 3.06 11.90 6.93
CA TYR A 134 2.91 13.34 7.10
C TYR A 134 3.22 13.71 8.55
N MET A 135 4.36 14.36 8.80
CA MET A 135 4.54 15.24 9.95
C MET A 135 4.34 16.66 9.44
N PRO A 136 3.32 17.41 9.90
CA PRO A 136 3.30 18.84 9.63
C PRO A 136 4.60 19.44 10.18
N GLU A 137 5.27 20.27 9.38
CA GLU A 137 6.32 21.13 9.92
C GLU A 137 5.66 21.99 11.01
N LEU A 138 6.05 21.77 12.27
CA LEU A 138 5.70 22.69 13.34
C LEU A 138 6.52 23.95 13.06
N GLU A 139 5.90 25.00 12.51
CA GLU A 139 6.52 26.33 12.44
C GLU A 139 7.00 26.68 13.87
N GLN A 140 8.32 26.82 14.02
CA GLN A 140 8.96 27.25 15.28
C GLN A 140 8.72 28.72 15.56
#